data_AF-A0A8I6S2E6-F1
#
_entry.id   AF-A0A8I6S2E6-F1
#
_cell.length_a   1.000
_cell.length_b   1.000
_cell.length_c   1.000
_cell.angle_alpha   90.00
_cell.angle_beta   90.00
_cell.angle_gamma   90.00
#
_symmetry.space_group_name_H-M   'P 1'
#
loop_
_entity.id
_entity.type
_entity.pdbx_description
1 polymer ?
#
loop_
_entity_poly.entity_id
_entity_poly.type
_entity_poly.pdbx_seq_one_letter_code
_entity_poly.pdbx_strand_id
1 'polypeptide(L)'
;MFLKWFALAHLFSILVGLSLGNRTHQAPRDDAKYHPHAPLVKCSFLPLDFLDCDEPVDHKGNKTAKEEAGYGCVKFGNYRYEDVERAKVQCIVLPNIECHGPRTFYKDGFPCIKYGGHYFVTTLMYSILLGFLGMDRFCLGQTGTAVGKLLTLGGVGIWWVVDIILLVTNGLLPEDGSNWNAYA
;
A
#
# COMPACT_ATOMS: atom_id res chain seq x y z
N MET A 1 7.49 22.35 72.64
CA MET A 1 7.87 23.14 71.44
C MET A 1 7.92 22.32 70.14
N PHE A 2 7.71 20.99 70.15
CA PHE A 2 7.74 20.13 68.95
C PHE A 2 6.37 19.94 68.25
N LEU A 3 5.24 20.08 68.96
CA LEU A 3 3.91 19.80 68.39
C LEU A 3 3.34 20.89 67.46
N LYS A 4 3.86 22.12 67.51
CA LYS A 4 3.41 23.22 66.62
C LYS A 4 3.95 23.11 65.20
N TRP A 5 5.06 22.39 65.00
CA TRP A 5 5.71 22.26 63.67
C TRP A 5 4.99 21.23 62.77
N PHE A 6 4.45 20.16 63.35
CA PHE A 6 3.70 19.15 62.58
C PHE A 6 2.41 19.71 61.98
N ALA A 7 1.67 20.56 62.71
CA ALA A 7 0.43 21.16 62.21
C ALA A 7 0.65 22.13 61.03
N LEU A 8 1.75 22.88 61.03
CA LEU A 8 2.12 23.79 59.93
C LEU A 8 2.55 23.03 58.66
N ALA A 9 3.25 21.89 58.81
CA ALA A 9 3.65 21.05 57.68
C ALA A 9 2.45 20.39 56.98
N HIS A 10 1.43 19.96 57.74
CA HIS A 10 0.21 19.39 57.15
C HIS A 10 -0.64 20.44 56.42
N LEU A 11 -0.72 21.68 56.92
CA LEU A 11 -1.41 22.78 56.24
C LEU A 11 -0.71 23.20 54.94
N PHE A 12 0.62 23.16 54.90
CA PHE A 12 1.39 23.49 53.69
C PHE A 12 1.22 22.43 52.60
N SER A 13 1.17 21.14 52.96
CA SER A 13 0.90 20.05 51.99
C SER A 13 -0.52 20.10 51.41
N ILE A 14 -1.52 20.52 52.20
CA ILE A 14 -2.91 20.67 51.71
C ILE A 14 -3.02 21.88 50.76
N LEU A 15 -2.33 22.99 51.05
CA LEU A 15 -2.30 24.18 50.19
C LEU A 15 -1.53 23.96 48.87
N VAL A 16 -0.43 23.20 48.89
CA VAL A 16 0.30 22.81 47.66
C VAL A 16 -0.51 21.81 46.83
N GLY A 17 -1.29 20.93 47.48
CA GLY A 17 -2.18 19.99 46.80
C GLY A 17 -3.34 20.63 46.02
N LEU A 18 -3.79 21.84 46.41
CA LEU A 18 -4.85 22.56 45.70
C LEU A 18 -4.37 23.42 44.52
N SER A 19 -3.05 23.64 44.37
CA SER A 19 -2.52 24.57 43.35
C SER A 19 -1.91 23.91 42.10
N LEU A 20 -1.94 22.57 42.00
CA LEU A 20 -1.80 21.93 40.69
C LEU A 20 -3.13 22.04 39.94
N GLY A 21 -3.37 23.29 39.52
CA GLY A 21 -4.39 23.63 38.55
C GLY A 21 -4.34 22.62 37.41
N ASN A 22 -5.49 21.99 37.25
CA ASN A 22 -5.94 21.24 36.11
C ASN A 22 -5.37 21.84 34.81
N ARG A 23 -4.16 21.43 34.41
CA ARG A 23 -3.76 21.50 33.00
C ARG A 23 -4.60 20.45 32.32
N THR A 24 -5.82 20.83 31.98
CA THR A 24 -6.45 20.32 30.78
C THR A 24 -5.46 20.61 29.66
N HIS A 25 -4.57 19.65 29.38
CA HIS A 25 -4.20 19.40 28.00
C HIS A 25 -5.53 19.13 27.33
N GLN A 26 -6.09 20.20 26.78
CA GLN A 26 -7.28 20.11 25.96
C GLN A 26 -6.84 19.27 24.78
N ALA A 27 -7.23 18.00 24.81
CA ALA A 27 -7.18 17.12 23.66
C ALA A 27 -7.72 17.90 22.44
N PRO A 28 -7.16 17.70 21.23
CA PRO A 28 -7.67 18.36 20.05
C PRO A 28 -9.19 18.15 20.01
N ARG A 29 -9.94 19.24 19.89
CA ARG A 29 -11.40 19.22 19.82
C ARG A 29 -11.80 18.48 18.54
N ASP A 30 -11.96 17.17 18.63
CA ASP A 30 -12.59 16.32 17.60
C ASP A 30 -14.11 16.61 17.44
N ASP A 31 -14.64 17.61 18.16
CA ASP A 31 -16.05 18.03 18.13
C ASP A 31 -16.22 19.48 17.64
N ALA A 32 -15.31 19.96 16.79
CA ALA A 32 -15.55 21.18 16.05
C ALA A 32 -16.54 20.87 14.92
N LYS A 33 -17.72 21.48 14.94
CA LYS A 33 -18.67 21.41 13.82
C LYS A 33 -17.98 21.83 12.52
N TYR A 34 -18.11 21.05 11.45
CA TYR A 34 -17.56 21.42 10.15
C TYR A 34 -18.22 22.70 9.63
N HIS A 35 -17.41 23.72 9.36
CA HIS A 35 -17.85 24.99 8.80
C HIS A 35 -17.44 25.07 7.32
N PRO A 36 -18.38 25.01 6.36
CA PRO A 36 -18.05 24.98 4.93
C PRO A 36 -17.45 26.29 4.40
N HIS A 37 -17.61 27.40 5.13
CA HIS A 37 -17.03 28.70 4.79
C HIS A 37 -15.70 28.97 5.51
N ALA A 38 -15.24 28.05 6.37
CA ALA A 38 -13.93 28.15 6.98
C ALA A 38 -12.83 27.78 5.97
N PRO A 39 -11.59 28.25 6.17
CA PRO A 39 -10.47 27.94 5.27
C PRO A 39 -10.05 26.46 5.29
N LEU A 40 -10.45 25.70 6.33
CA LEU A 40 -10.06 24.31 6.51
C LEU A 40 -11.01 23.34 5.77
N VAL A 41 -10.48 22.67 4.75
CA VAL A 41 -11.16 21.56 4.06
C VAL A 41 -11.16 20.29 4.91
N LYS A 42 -12.10 19.38 4.67
CA LYS A 42 -12.09 18.06 5.32
C LYS A 42 -10.86 17.25 4.95
N CYS A 43 -10.23 16.61 5.93
CA CYS A 43 -9.07 15.74 5.71
C CYS A 43 -9.35 14.60 4.70
N SER A 44 -10.58 14.07 4.68
CA SER A 44 -10.98 12.99 3.76
C SER A 44 -11.02 13.39 2.28
N PHE A 45 -11.14 14.69 1.97
CA PHE A 45 -11.21 15.20 0.59
C PHE A 45 -9.85 15.66 0.05
N LEU A 46 -8.80 15.51 0.85
CA LEU A 46 -7.46 15.90 0.45
C LEU A 46 -6.98 15.01 -0.73
N PRO A 47 -6.33 15.59 -1.76
CA PRO A 47 -5.74 14.83 -2.85
C PRO A 47 -4.61 13.93 -2.34
N LEU A 48 -4.25 12.92 -3.14
CA LEU A 48 -3.26 11.91 -2.75
C LEU A 48 -1.87 12.50 -2.48
N ASP A 49 -1.51 13.61 -3.12
CA ASP A 49 -0.20 14.27 -2.94
C ASP A 49 0.05 14.79 -1.51
N PHE A 50 -1.01 14.93 -0.71
CA PHE A 50 -0.93 15.39 0.68
C PHE A 50 -1.22 14.29 1.71
N LEU A 51 -1.33 13.05 1.25
CA LEU A 51 -1.66 11.89 2.07
C LEU A 51 -0.53 10.85 1.95
N ASP A 52 -0.17 10.28 3.08
CA ASP A 52 0.70 9.11 3.16
C ASP A 52 -0.19 7.89 3.39
N CYS A 53 -0.26 7.00 2.40
CA CYS A 53 -1.21 5.87 2.37
C CYS A 53 -0.46 4.55 2.34
N ASP A 54 -0.92 3.60 3.15
CA ASP A 54 -0.36 2.25 3.17
C ASP A 54 -0.71 1.49 1.89
N GLU A 55 0.15 0.55 1.49
CA GLU A 55 -0.13 -0.35 0.38
C GLU A 55 -1.31 -1.28 0.70
N PRO A 56 -2.11 -1.70 -0.32
CA PRO A 56 -3.22 -2.62 -0.07
C PRO A 56 -2.75 -3.96 0.50
N VAL A 57 -3.40 -4.41 1.57
CA VAL A 57 -3.12 -5.71 2.20
C VAL A 57 -3.62 -6.86 1.33
N ASP A 58 -2.81 -7.92 1.21
CA ASP A 58 -3.15 -9.14 0.49
C ASP A 58 -3.74 -10.22 1.40
N HIS A 59 -5.04 -10.50 1.19
CA HIS A 59 -5.78 -11.54 1.88
C HIS A 59 -5.63 -12.92 1.23
N LYS A 60 -4.79 -13.07 0.19
CA LYS A 60 -4.42 -14.35 -0.44
C LYS A 60 -5.63 -15.19 -0.87
N GLY A 61 -6.65 -14.57 -1.44
CA GLY A 61 -7.87 -15.26 -1.85
C GLY A 61 -8.90 -15.49 -0.73
N ASN A 62 -8.61 -15.12 0.52
CA ASN A 62 -9.54 -15.27 1.64
C ASN A 62 -10.53 -14.09 1.69
N LYS A 63 -11.77 -14.34 1.25
CA LYS A 63 -12.85 -13.34 1.25
C LYS A 63 -13.28 -12.94 2.67
N THR A 64 -13.32 -13.89 3.60
CA THR A 64 -13.73 -13.64 4.99
C THR A 64 -12.78 -12.68 5.68
N ALA A 65 -11.47 -12.84 5.47
CA ALA A 65 -10.45 -11.93 6.02
C ALA A 65 -10.63 -10.49 5.51
N LYS A 66 -11.00 -10.31 4.24
CA LYS A 66 -11.32 -8.99 3.69
C LYS A 66 -12.59 -8.39 4.32
N GLU A 67 -13.63 -9.19 4.53
CA GLU A 67 -14.89 -8.73 5.13
C GLU A 67 -14.70 -8.31 6.60
N GLU A 68 -13.89 -9.05 7.36
CA GLU A 68 -13.54 -8.74 8.74
C GLU A 68 -12.66 -7.48 8.86
N ALA A 69 -11.66 -7.35 7.98
CA ALA A 69 -10.78 -6.18 7.98
C ALA A 69 -11.46 -4.92 7.41
N GLY A 70 -12.33 -5.08 6.41
CA GLY A 70 -12.97 -3.97 5.70
C GLY A 70 -12.06 -3.20 4.72
N TYR A 71 -10.80 -3.62 4.57
CA TYR A 71 -9.79 -3.02 3.69
C TYR A 71 -8.88 -4.09 3.05
N GLY A 72 -8.12 -3.71 2.02
CA GLY A 72 -7.26 -4.64 1.27
C GLY A 72 -7.97 -5.42 0.15
N CYS A 73 -7.26 -6.39 -0.43
CA CYS A 73 -7.61 -7.09 -1.66
C CYS A 73 -7.67 -8.61 -1.44
N VAL A 74 -8.57 -9.28 -2.16
CA VAL A 74 -8.63 -10.76 -2.18
C VAL A 74 -7.78 -11.29 -3.33
N LYS A 75 -7.81 -10.59 -4.47
CA LYS A 75 -7.07 -10.97 -5.67
C LYS A 75 -6.23 -9.80 -6.16
N PHE A 76 -4.93 -10.02 -6.27
CA PHE A 76 -4.04 -9.10 -6.95
C PHE A 76 -3.91 -9.44 -8.43
N GLY A 77 -3.70 -8.39 -9.24
CA GLY A 77 -3.45 -8.53 -10.67
C GLY A 77 -4.65 -8.20 -11.53
N ASN A 78 -4.50 -8.58 -12.80
CA ASN A 78 -5.39 -8.33 -13.95
C ASN A 78 -4.91 -7.18 -14.85
N TYR A 79 -5.17 -7.33 -16.14
CA TYR A 79 -4.71 -6.41 -17.20
C TYR A 79 -5.76 -5.39 -17.59
N ARG A 80 -7.04 -5.78 -17.46
CA ARG A 80 -8.16 -4.93 -17.84
C ARG A 80 -8.56 -4.08 -16.64
N TYR A 81 -8.65 -2.77 -16.84
CA TYR A 81 -9.02 -1.82 -15.79
C TYR A 81 -10.36 -2.14 -15.12
N GLU A 82 -11.30 -2.72 -15.88
CA GLU A 82 -12.63 -3.10 -15.38
C GLU A 82 -12.59 -4.27 -14.40
N ASP A 83 -11.60 -5.16 -14.55
CA ASP A 83 -11.52 -6.41 -13.81
C ASP A 83 -10.50 -6.35 -12.65
N VAL A 84 -9.85 -5.19 -12.46
CA VAL A 84 -8.94 -4.92 -11.34
C VAL A 84 -9.76 -4.57 -10.10
N GLU A 85 -9.57 -5.36 -9.04
CA GLU A 85 -10.18 -5.10 -7.74
C GLU A 85 -9.65 -3.77 -7.18
N ARG A 86 -10.53 -2.98 -6.55
CA ARG A 86 -10.14 -1.75 -5.85
C ARG A 86 -10.34 -1.93 -4.36
N ALA A 87 -9.30 -1.58 -3.60
CA ALA A 87 -9.30 -1.66 -2.16
C ALA A 87 -9.44 -0.28 -1.51
N LYS A 88 -9.82 -0.33 -0.24
CA LYS A 88 -9.61 0.76 0.70
C LYS A 88 -8.24 0.58 1.32
N VAL A 89 -7.55 1.68 1.55
CA VAL A 89 -6.30 1.69 2.32
C VAL A 89 -6.38 2.75 3.40
N GLN A 90 -5.60 2.57 4.45
CA GLN A 90 -5.46 3.57 5.50
C GLN A 90 -4.50 4.66 5.01
N CYS A 91 -4.92 5.91 5.18
CA CYS A 91 -4.15 7.08 4.82
C CYS A 91 -4.02 8.02 6.01
N ILE A 92 -2.88 8.70 6.08
CA ILE A 92 -2.53 9.68 7.11
C ILE A 92 -2.22 11.02 6.44
N VAL A 93 -2.72 12.11 6.99
CA VAL A 93 -2.42 13.46 6.48
C VAL A 93 -1.01 13.88 6.87
N LEU A 94 -0.24 14.37 5.90
CA LEU A 94 1.10 14.91 6.12
C LEU A 94 1.12 15.99 7.22
N PRO A 95 2.18 16.03 8.08
CA PRO A 95 2.18 16.82 9.31
C PRO A 95 2.00 18.33 9.10
N ASN A 96 2.41 18.86 7.94
CA ASN A 96 2.35 20.29 7.62
C ASN A 96 1.05 20.73 6.93
N ILE A 97 0.09 19.83 6.74
CA ILE A 97 -1.20 20.16 6.13
C ILE A 97 -2.28 20.21 7.19
N GLU A 98 -2.90 21.39 7.32
CA GLU A 98 -4.04 21.63 8.21
C GLU A 98 -5.35 21.29 7.49
N CYS A 99 -6.15 20.46 8.13
CA CYS A 99 -7.45 20.03 7.64
C CYS A 99 -8.39 19.78 8.81
N HIS A 100 -9.68 19.71 8.53
CA HIS A 100 -10.71 19.49 9.51
C HIS A 100 -11.11 18.00 9.60
N GLY A 101 -11.12 17.46 10.82
CA GLY A 101 -11.53 16.08 11.13
C GLY A 101 -10.35 15.15 11.43
N PRO A 102 -10.57 13.82 11.42
CA PRO A 102 -9.54 12.85 11.75
C PRO A 102 -8.41 12.86 10.71
N ARG A 103 -7.17 12.85 11.19
CA ARG A 103 -5.97 12.84 10.33
C ARG A 103 -5.65 11.46 9.75
N THR A 104 -6.28 10.42 10.28
CA THR A 104 -6.19 9.05 9.78
C THR A 104 -7.56 8.60 9.31
N PHE A 105 -7.65 8.09 8.08
CA PHE A 105 -8.92 7.66 7.50
C PHE A 105 -8.70 6.63 6.40
N TYR A 106 -9.74 5.87 6.08
CA TYR A 106 -9.72 4.95 4.95
C TYR A 106 -10.10 5.67 3.66
N LYS A 107 -9.28 5.51 2.63
CA LYS A 107 -9.53 6.08 1.30
C LYS A 107 -9.75 4.97 0.29
N ASP A 108 -10.86 5.08 -0.43
CA ASP A 108 -11.25 4.16 -1.50
C ASP A 108 -10.49 4.43 -2.81
N GLY A 109 -10.44 3.41 -3.67
CA GLY A 109 -10.09 3.58 -5.08
C GLY A 109 -8.68 3.17 -5.46
N PHE A 110 -7.94 2.51 -4.56
CA PHE A 110 -6.59 2.02 -4.83
C PHE A 110 -6.66 0.70 -5.60
N PRO A 111 -5.97 0.57 -6.75
CA PRO A 111 -5.98 -0.65 -7.53
C PRO A 111 -5.16 -1.75 -6.86
N CYS A 112 -5.68 -2.97 -6.82
CA CYS A 112 -5.03 -4.17 -6.30
C CYS A 112 -4.03 -4.75 -7.31
N ILE A 113 -3.00 -3.97 -7.64
CA ILE A 113 -1.95 -4.35 -8.59
C ILE A 113 -0.60 -4.31 -7.90
N LYS A 114 0.17 -5.38 -8.09
CA LYS A 114 1.56 -5.45 -7.65
C LYS A 114 2.44 -5.19 -8.87
N TYR A 115 3.32 -4.21 -8.79
CA TYR A 115 4.35 -3.97 -9.81
C TYR A 115 5.65 -4.64 -9.37
N GLY A 116 6.37 -5.22 -10.32
CA GLY A 116 7.71 -5.77 -10.12
C GLY A 116 8.74 -5.06 -11.01
N GLY A 117 9.98 -5.54 -10.97
CA GLY A 117 11.05 -5.09 -11.88
C GLY A 117 10.92 -5.63 -13.31
N HIS A 118 9.73 -6.10 -13.71
CA HIS A 118 9.50 -6.75 -15.00
C HIS A 118 8.78 -5.81 -15.95
N TYR A 119 9.44 -5.54 -17.08
CA TYR A 119 8.92 -4.69 -18.14
C TYR A 119 8.53 -5.56 -19.34
N PHE A 120 7.33 -5.33 -19.86
CA PHE A 120 6.82 -6.07 -21.01
C PHE A 120 7.74 -5.90 -22.24
N VAL A 121 8.11 -4.66 -22.55
CA VAL A 121 8.94 -4.33 -23.71
C VAL A 121 10.35 -4.93 -23.60
N THR A 122 10.97 -4.83 -22.43
CA THR A 122 12.30 -5.41 -22.20
C THR A 122 12.29 -6.92 -22.34
N THR A 123 11.25 -7.58 -21.82
CA THR A 123 11.08 -9.03 -21.94
C THR A 123 10.84 -9.44 -23.39
N LEU A 124 10.00 -8.70 -24.12
CA LEU A 124 9.76 -8.91 -25.54
C LEU A 124 11.06 -8.77 -26.35
N MET A 125 11.89 -7.77 -26.05
CA MET A 125 13.18 -7.57 -26.70
C MET A 125 14.14 -8.74 -26.43
N TYR A 126 14.21 -9.24 -25.18
CA TYR A 126 14.98 -10.44 -24.87
C TYR A 126 14.42 -11.69 -25.55
N SER A 127 13.11 -11.81 -25.71
CA SER A 127 12.49 -12.92 -26.42
C SER A 127 12.84 -12.89 -27.91
N ILE A 128 12.87 -11.72 -28.54
CA ILE A 128 13.25 -11.58 -29.96
C ILE A 128 14.75 -11.83 -30.17
N LEU A 129 15.63 -11.25 -29.35
CA LEU A 129 17.08 -11.29 -29.55
C LEU A 129 17.74 -12.56 -28.98
N LEU A 130 17.26 -13.04 -27.83
CA LEU A 130 17.88 -14.10 -27.03
C LEU A 130 16.90 -15.24 -26.73
N GLY A 131 15.75 -15.29 -27.41
CA GLY A 131 14.74 -16.31 -27.16
C GLY A 131 15.18 -17.73 -27.51
N PHE A 132 16.17 -17.89 -28.40
CA PHE A 132 16.78 -19.20 -28.66
C PHE A 132 17.55 -19.77 -27.44
N LEU A 133 18.03 -18.89 -26.55
CA LEU A 133 18.64 -19.27 -25.26
C LEU A 133 17.61 -19.34 -24.13
N GLY A 134 16.36 -18.90 -24.35
CA GLY A 134 15.32 -18.85 -23.33
C GLY A 134 15.56 -17.81 -22.23
N MET A 135 16.35 -16.75 -22.50
CA MET A 135 16.68 -15.72 -21.51
C MET A 135 15.45 -14.98 -20.99
N ASP A 136 14.45 -14.78 -21.85
CA ASP A 136 13.15 -14.22 -21.49
C ASP A 136 12.48 -14.96 -20.33
N ARG A 137 12.45 -16.30 -20.35
CA ARG A 137 11.86 -17.09 -19.26
C ARG A 137 12.71 -17.15 -18.00
N PHE A 138 14.04 -17.09 -18.12
CA PHE A 138 14.92 -16.95 -16.96
C PHE A 138 14.67 -15.64 -16.22
N CYS A 139 14.48 -14.54 -16.95
CA CYS A 139 14.18 -13.23 -16.37
C CYS A 139 12.81 -13.17 -15.68
N LEU A 140 11.87 -14.03 -16.04
CA LEU A 140 10.53 -14.10 -15.42
C LEU A 140 10.46 -15.01 -14.19
N GLY A 141 11.54 -15.70 -13.83
CA GLY A 141 11.58 -16.66 -12.73
C GLY A 141 11.29 -18.11 -13.12
N GLN A 142 10.79 -18.35 -14.34
CA GLN A 142 10.37 -19.68 -14.83
C GLN A 142 11.54 -20.58 -15.26
N THR A 143 12.46 -20.82 -14.33
CA THR A 143 13.72 -21.54 -14.54
C THR A 143 13.52 -22.96 -15.09
N GLY A 144 12.51 -23.69 -14.61
CA GLY A 144 12.25 -25.07 -15.06
C GLY A 144 11.97 -25.16 -16.56
N THR A 145 11.10 -24.28 -17.09
CA THR A 145 10.79 -24.28 -18.52
C THR A 145 11.91 -23.69 -19.36
N ALA A 146 12.68 -22.76 -18.81
CA ALA A 146 13.85 -22.18 -19.47
C ALA A 146 14.97 -23.23 -19.66
N VAL A 147 15.24 -24.06 -18.64
CA VAL A 147 16.18 -25.20 -18.74
C VAL A 147 15.68 -26.25 -19.74
N GLY A 148 14.37 -26.53 -19.78
CA GLY A 148 13.79 -27.43 -20.78
C GLY A 148 14.04 -26.99 -22.22
N LYS A 149 14.00 -25.68 -22.50
CA LYS A 149 14.38 -25.14 -23.81
C LYS A 149 15.85 -25.34 -24.12
N LEU A 150 16.74 -25.09 -23.15
CA LEU A 150 18.19 -25.28 -23.34
C LEU A 150 18.56 -26.75 -23.61
N LEU A 151 17.96 -27.69 -22.89
CA LEU A 151 18.18 -29.12 -23.10
C LEU A 151 17.68 -29.62 -24.46
N THR A 152 16.65 -28.96 -25.00
CA THR A 152 16.14 -29.23 -26.35
C THR A 152 16.84 -28.41 -27.44
N LEU A 153 18.00 -27.79 -27.14
CA LEU A 153 18.79 -26.92 -28.03
C LEU A 153 17.97 -25.76 -28.62
N GLY A 154 17.00 -25.24 -27.87
CA GLY A 154 16.12 -24.17 -28.33
C GLY A 154 15.19 -24.62 -29.48
N GLY A 155 14.85 -25.91 -29.51
CA GLY A 155 14.00 -26.61 -30.48
C GLY A 155 13.77 -25.89 -31.80
N VAL A 156 14.76 -25.92 -32.71
CA VAL A 156 14.68 -25.55 -34.14
C VAL A 156 13.87 -24.26 -34.42
N GLY A 157 13.90 -23.28 -33.52
CA GLY A 157 13.16 -22.01 -33.66
C GLY A 157 11.64 -22.07 -33.43
N ILE A 158 11.03 -23.25 -33.26
CA ILE A 158 9.59 -23.38 -32.99
C ILE A 158 9.25 -22.82 -31.60
N TRP A 159 10.07 -23.14 -30.60
CA TRP A 159 9.89 -22.65 -29.24
C TRP A 159 9.91 -21.13 -29.18
N TRP A 160 10.86 -20.51 -29.89
CA TRP A 160 10.98 -19.06 -30.02
C TRP A 160 9.69 -18.40 -30.53
N VAL A 161 9.06 -18.94 -31.58
CA VAL A 161 7.79 -18.41 -32.11
C VAL A 161 6.66 -18.56 -31.10
N VAL A 162 6.56 -19.72 -30.44
CA VAL A 162 5.53 -19.99 -29.42
C VAL A 162 5.67 -19.03 -28.24
N ASP A 163 6.89 -18.74 -27.80
CA ASP A 163 7.14 -17.79 -26.71
C ASP A 163 6.73 -16.37 -27.05
N ILE A 164 7.04 -15.89 -28.26
CA ILE A 164 6.60 -14.57 -28.71
C ILE A 164 5.07 -14.49 -28.70
N ILE A 165 4.39 -15.53 -29.20
CA ILE A 165 2.92 -15.58 -29.21
C ILE A 165 2.38 -15.58 -27.77
N LEU A 166 2.93 -16.40 -26.88
CA LEU A 166 2.49 -16.46 -25.47
C LEU A 166 2.71 -15.15 -24.74
N LEU A 167 3.82 -14.46 -24.99
CA LEU A 167 4.14 -13.18 -24.36
C LEU A 167 3.17 -12.09 -24.87
N VAL A 168 2.97 -11.97 -26.18
CA VAL A 168 2.06 -10.96 -26.77
C VAL A 168 0.60 -11.22 -26.43
N THR A 169 0.19 -12.48 -26.28
CA THR A 169 -1.18 -12.84 -25.86
C THR A 169 -1.42 -12.76 -24.35
N ASN A 170 -0.46 -12.22 -23.58
CA ASN A 170 -0.51 -12.14 -22.12
C ASN A 170 -0.65 -13.52 -21.42
N GLY A 171 -0.31 -14.61 -22.11
CA GLY A 171 -0.26 -15.96 -21.56
C GLY A 171 1.01 -16.23 -20.73
N LEU A 172 2.02 -15.38 -20.87
CA LEU A 172 3.27 -15.44 -20.09
C LEU A 172 3.28 -14.29 -19.08
N LEU A 173 3.25 -14.60 -17.78
CA LEU A 173 3.37 -13.63 -16.69
C LEU A 173 4.60 -13.90 -15.84
N PRO A 174 5.12 -12.87 -15.13
CA PRO A 174 6.11 -13.07 -14.07
C PRO A 174 5.61 -14.10 -13.04
N GLU A 175 6.50 -14.97 -12.58
CA GLU A 175 6.16 -16.01 -11.60
C GLU A 175 5.71 -15.42 -10.25
N ASP A 176 6.20 -14.22 -9.92
CA ASP A 176 5.85 -13.48 -8.69
C ASP A 176 4.40 -12.96 -8.66
N GLY A 177 3.62 -13.17 -9.74
CA GLY A 177 2.25 -12.67 -9.86
C GLY A 177 2.16 -11.15 -9.97
N SER A 178 3.28 -10.47 -10.25
CA SER A 178 3.31 -9.04 -10.51
C SER A 178 2.80 -8.73 -11.94
N ASN A 179 2.27 -7.53 -12.11
CA ASN A 179 1.85 -7.02 -13.41
C ASN A 179 3.03 -6.39 -14.13
N TRP A 180 2.93 -6.34 -15.45
CA TRP A 180 3.86 -5.62 -16.29
C TRP A 180 3.93 -4.15 -15.87
N ASN A 181 5.15 -3.68 -15.59
CA ASN A 181 5.37 -2.26 -15.40
C ASN A 181 5.29 -1.55 -16.77
N ALA A 182 4.37 -0.59 -16.88
CA ALA A 182 4.21 0.23 -18.08
C ALA A 182 5.20 1.40 -18.14
N TYR A 183 5.82 1.74 -17.02
CA TYR A 183 6.77 2.85 -16.90
C TYR A 183 8.20 2.28 -16.90
N ALA A 184 8.78 2.16 -18.09
CA ALA A 184 10.16 1.75 -18.32
C ALA A 184 11.12 2.94 -18.36
#